data_AF-A0A3N7EPW2-F1
#
_entry.id   AF-A0A3N7EPW2-F1
#
_cell.length_a   1.000
_cell.length_b   1.000
_cell.length_c   1.000
_cell.angle_alpha   90.00
_cell.angle_beta   90.00
_cell.angle_gamma   90.00
#
_symmetry.space_group_name_H-M   'P 1'
#
loop_
_entity.id
_entity.type
_entity.pdbx_description
1 polymer ?
#
loop_
_entity_poly.entity_id
_entity_poly.type
_entity_poly.pdbx_seq_one_letter_code
_entity_poly.pdbx_strand_id
1 'polypeptide(L)'
;MQATRLFAALLLTCAGQAFAAAAPAYLVVDHSTEILMNQAKAQALWEADLPAKLSKIYPVKKWGFVTEVEGGMDKDQNCVITARTMMMPRNGKTLAFKPAKTATTYGMQSASSLEQCQTLAKTKLSESISAVRSALLKD
;
A
#
# COMPACT_ATOMS: atom_id res chain seq x y z
N MET A 1 9.70 12.33 -59.71
CA MET A 1 10.39 11.68 -58.57
C MET A 1 10.30 12.63 -57.38
N GLN A 2 9.70 12.24 -56.25
CA GLN A 2 9.93 12.77 -54.87
C GLN A 2 8.70 12.64 -53.93
N ALA A 3 7.48 12.42 -54.43
CA ALA A 3 6.30 12.36 -53.56
C ALA A 3 6.15 11.03 -52.79
N THR A 4 6.79 9.94 -53.24
CA THR A 4 6.57 8.60 -52.68
C THR A 4 7.44 8.27 -51.47
N ARG A 5 8.46 9.09 -51.15
CA ARG A 5 9.43 8.79 -50.07
C ARG A 5 9.09 9.40 -48.71
N LEU A 6 8.10 10.29 -48.61
CA LEU A 6 7.75 10.96 -47.35
C LEU A 6 6.70 10.22 -46.50
N PHE A 7 5.96 9.26 -47.06
CA PHE A 7 4.91 8.56 -46.30
C PHE A 7 5.38 7.39 -45.44
N ALA A 8 6.59 6.86 -45.67
CA ALA A 8 7.12 5.74 -44.90
C ALA A 8 7.72 6.16 -43.53
N ALA A 9 8.04 7.45 -43.35
CA ALA A 9 8.68 7.95 -42.13
C ALA A 9 7.69 8.26 -40.98
N LEU A 10 6.40 8.41 -41.27
CA LEU A 10 5.39 8.77 -40.26
C LEU A 10 4.72 7.58 -39.56
N LEU A 11 4.92 6.35 -40.05
CA LEU A 11 4.28 5.15 -39.49
C LEU A 11 5.09 4.46 -38.38
N LEU A 12 6.30 4.94 -38.09
CA LEU A 12 7.21 4.34 -37.09
C LEU A 12 7.12 4.96 -35.69
N THR A 13 6.31 6.01 -35.48
CA THR A 13 6.22 6.71 -34.19
C THR A 13 5.14 6.17 -33.23
N CYS A 14 4.33 5.19 -33.63
CA CYS A 14 3.27 4.64 -32.78
C CYS A 14 3.63 3.34 -32.04
N ALA A 15 4.83 2.78 -32.23
CA ALA A 15 5.24 1.53 -31.59
C ALA A 15 5.99 1.79 -30.28
N GLY A 16 5.28 2.23 -29.23
CA GLY A 16 5.92 2.51 -27.95
C GLY A 16 5.02 2.75 -26.76
N GLN A 17 3.72 2.48 -26.82
CA GLN A 17 2.91 2.40 -25.61
C GLN A 17 2.92 0.94 -25.15
N ALA A 18 3.97 0.58 -24.41
CA ALA A 18 3.89 -0.58 -23.53
C ALA A 18 2.73 -0.31 -22.57
N PHE A 19 1.58 -0.94 -22.80
CA PHE A 19 0.51 -1.00 -21.83
C PHE A 19 1.07 -1.70 -20.59
N ALA A 20 1.56 -0.93 -19.63
CA ALA A 20 1.84 -1.42 -18.30
C ALA A 20 0.53 -2.02 -17.81
N ALA A 21 0.49 -3.34 -17.65
CA ALA A 21 -0.67 -4.02 -17.10
C ALA A 21 -1.02 -3.34 -15.78
N ALA A 22 -2.29 -2.93 -15.63
CA ALA A 22 -2.75 -2.26 -14.42
C ALA A 22 -2.29 -3.08 -13.19
N ALA A 23 -1.70 -2.39 -12.22
CA ALA A 23 -1.17 -3.04 -11.04
C ALA A 23 -2.29 -3.91 -10.40
N PRO A 24 -1.97 -5.14 -9.97
CA PRO A 24 -2.96 -6.00 -9.32
C PRO A 24 -3.53 -5.31 -8.08
N ALA A 25 -4.81 -4.93 -8.14
CA ALA A 25 -5.48 -4.25 -7.03
C ALA A 25 -5.97 -5.25 -6.00
N TYR A 26 -5.27 -5.35 -4.87
CA TYR A 26 -5.76 -6.07 -3.70
C TYR A 26 -6.91 -5.30 -3.04
N LEU A 27 -7.82 -6.02 -2.40
CA LEU A 27 -8.75 -5.40 -1.46
C LEU A 27 -7.96 -4.99 -0.21
N VAL A 28 -7.97 -3.70 0.09
CA VAL A 28 -7.39 -3.13 1.32
C VAL A 28 -8.54 -2.62 2.18
N VAL A 29 -8.53 -2.96 3.47
CA VAL A 29 -9.48 -2.43 4.46
C VAL A 29 -8.69 -1.75 5.56
N ASP A 30 -9.00 -0.48 5.82
CA ASP A 30 -8.37 0.30 6.88
C ASP A 30 -9.30 0.42 8.09
N HIS A 31 -8.77 0.08 9.27
CA HIS A 31 -9.44 0.21 10.57
C HIS A 31 -8.73 1.22 11.49
N SER A 32 -8.02 2.17 10.89
CA SER A 32 -7.25 3.15 11.63
C SER A 32 -8.13 4.19 12.32
N THR A 33 -7.53 4.84 13.33
CA THR A 33 -8.09 6.07 13.89
C THR A 33 -8.08 7.15 12.81
N GLU A 34 -9.26 7.68 12.42
CA GLU A 34 -9.42 8.53 11.23
C GLU A 34 -8.51 9.77 11.21
N ILE A 35 -8.21 10.33 12.38
CA ILE A 35 -7.34 11.51 12.49
C ILE A 35 -5.88 11.20 12.12
N LEU A 36 -5.45 9.93 12.21
CA LEU A 36 -4.08 9.49 11.95
C LEU A 36 -3.93 8.93 10.53
N MET A 37 -4.90 8.12 10.10
CA MET A 37 -4.89 7.42 8.82
C MET A 37 -6.32 7.18 8.35
N ASN A 38 -6.51 7.08 7.03
CA ASN A 38 -7.80 6.73 6.45
C ASN A 38 -7.61 5.78 5.27
N GLN A 39 -8.72 5.19 4.84
CA GLN A 39 -8.77 4.22 3.73
C GLN A 39 -8.00 4.67 2.49
N ALA A 40 -8.18 5.92 2.05
CA ALA A 40 -7.55 6.42 0.83
C ALA A 40 -6.02 6.52 0.99
N LYS A 41 -5.54 7.03 2.12
CA LYS A 41 -4.11 7.11 2.43
C LYS A 41 -3.48 5.73 2.59
N ALA A 42 -4.15 4.81 3.30
CA ALA A 42 -3.70 3.44 3.47
C ALA A 42 -3.61 2.68 2.15
N GLN A 43 -4.61 2.85 1.27
CA GLN A 43 -4.58 2.26 -0.07
C GLN A 43 -3.43 2.82 -0.91
N ALA A 44 -3.18 4.12 -0.87
CA ALA A 44 -2.05 4.74 -1.58
C ALA A 44 -0.68 4.19 -1.09
N LEU A 45 -0.53 3.88 0.20
CA LEU A 45 0.68 3.24 0.72
C LEU A 45 0.88 1.83 0.15
N TRP A 46 -0.20 1.04 0.04
CA TRP A 46 -0.13 -0.27 -0.60
C TRP A 46 0.22 -0.16 -2.08
N GLU A 47 -0.43 0.73 -2.82
CA GLU A 47 -0.16 0.91 -4.26
C GLU A 47 1.30 1.29 -4.53
N ALA A 48 1.93 2.06 -3.62
CA ALA A 48 3.34 2.40 -3.71
C ALA A 48 4.30 1.22 -3.42
N ASP A 49 3.87 0.26 -2.59
CA ASP A 49 4.76 -0.78 -2.03
C ASP A 49 4.52 -2.19 -2.60
N LEU A 50 3.51 -2.37 -3.48
CA LEU A 50 3.10 -3.67 -4.04
C LEU A 50 3.89 -4.09 -5.28
N PRO A 51 4.83 -5.05 -5.18
CA PRO A 51 5.55 -5.53 -6.35
C PRO A 51 4.66 -6.46 -7.18
N ALA A 52 4.79 -6.38 -8.51
CA ALA A 52 4.02 -7.18 -9.46
C ALA A 52 4.15 -8.71 -9.23
N LYS A 53 5.27 -9.18 -8.64
CA LYS A 53 5.48 -10.61 -8.31
C LYS A 53 4.53 -11.11 -7.23
N LEU A 54 4.04 -10.25 -6.34
CA LEU A 54 3.22 -10.66 -5.20
C LEU A 54 1.90 -11.30 -5.65
N SER A 55 1.23 -10.72 -6.65
CA SER A 55 -0.05 -11.23 -7.17
C SER A 55 0.04 -12.59 -7.87
N LYS A 56 1.23 -12.98 -8.33
CA LYS A 56 1.48 -14.30 -8.91
C LYS A 56 1.50 -15.39 -7.83
N ILE A 57 2.01 -15.07 -6.64
CA ILE A 57 2.12 -15.98 -5.50
C ILE A 57 0.83 -15.95 -4.66
N TYR A 58 0.26 -14.75 -4.47
CA TYR A 58 -0.93 -14.48 -3.69
C TYR A 58 -2.01 -13.83 -4.57
N PRO A 59 -2.87 -14.61 -5.25
CA PRO A 59 -3.86 -14.04 -6.16
C PRO A 59 -4.83 -13.06 -5.47
N VAL A 60 -5.08 -11.90 -6.08
CA VAL A 60 -5.97 -10.83 -5.56
C VAL A 60 -7.42 -11.25 -5.32
N LYS A 61 -7.86 -12.36 -5.94
CA LYS A 61 -9.19 -12.96 -5.72
C LYS A 61 -9.26 -13.78 -4.43
N LYS A 62 -8.12 -14.23 -3.90
CA LYS A 62 -8.00 -15.09 -2.71
C LYS A 62 -7.43 -14.36 -1.50
N TRP A 63 -6.80 -13.22 -1.71
CA TRP A 63 -6.09 -12.48 -0.68
C TRP A 63 -6.40 -10.99 -0.74
N GLY A 64 -6.25 -10.34 0.40
CA GLY A 64 -6.26 -8.89 0.56
C GLY A 64 -5.56 -8.52 1.86
N PHE A 65 -5.64 -7.24 2.21
CA PHE A 65 -4.90 -6.69 3.34
C PHE A 65 -5.79 -5.87 4.26
N VAL A 66 -5.48 -5.95 5.55
CA VAL A 66 -6.03 -5.05 6.57
C VAL A 66 -4.90 -4.21 7.13
N THR A 67 -5.15 -2.92 7.31
CA THR A 67 -4.27 -1.98 8.00
C THR A 67 -5.00 -1.35 9.16
N GLU A 68 -4.25 -1.06 10.22
CA GLU A 68 -4.80 -0.45 11.43
C GLU A 68 -3.71 0.41 12.06
N VAL A 69 -4.04 1.67 12.32
CA VAL A 69 -3.22 2.60 13.10
C VAL A 69 -4.03 3.04 14.32
N GLU A 70 -3.54 2.66 15.48
CA GLU A 70 -4.05 3.02 16.80
C GLU A 70 -3.11 4.03 17.48
N GLY A 71 -3.66 4.78 18.43
CA GLY A 71 -2.92 5.72 19.27
C GLY A 71 -3.33 7.17 19.02
N GLY A 72 -2.39 8.09 19.17
CA GLY A 72 -2.63 9.53 19.04
C GLY A 72 -1.74 10.36 19.95
N MET A 73 -2.09 11.63 20.11
CA MET A 73 -1.41 12.55 21.03
C MET A 73 -1.98 12.41 22.44
N ASP A 74 -1.10 12.34 23.45
CA ASP A 74 -1.47 12.44 24.85
C ASP A 74 -1.53 13.91 25.33
N LYS A 75 -1.78 14.10 26.64
CA LYS A 75 -1.89 15.43 27.26
C LYS A 75 -0.58 16.21 27.28
N ASP A 76 0.55 15.51 27.20
CA ASP A 76 1.89 16.08 27.24
C ASP A 76 2.46 16.26 25.82
N GLN A 77 1.60 16.18 24.81
CA GLN A 77 1.94 16.27 23.38
C GLN A 77 2.91 15.17 22.92
N ASN A 78 2.95 14.02 23.59
CA ASN A 78 3.61 12.85 23.04
C ASN A 78 2.68 12.16 22.06
N CYS A 79 3.15 11.92 20.84
CA CYS A 79 2.48 11.06 19.89
C CYS A 79 2.91 9.61 20.13
N VAL A 80 1.95 8.71 20.37
CA VAL A 80 2.18 7.26 20.48
C VAL A 80 1.39 6.57 19.39
N ILE A 81 2.07 5.71 18.62
CA ILE A 81 1.51 5.03 17.45
C ILE A 81 1.76 3.53 17.57
N THR A 82 0.71 2.75 17.32
CA THR A 82 0.79 1.33 16.99
C THR A 82 0.23 1.13 15.60
N ALA A 83 1.02 0.60 14.67
CA ALA A 83 0.56 0.30 13.31
C ALA A 83 0.64 -1.20 13.04
N ARG A 84 -0.45 -1.79 12.53
CA ARG A 84 -0.57 -3.20 12.20
C ARG A 84 -0.90 -3.37 10.73
N THR A 85 -0.36 -4.44 10.16
CA THR A 85 -0.67 -4.86 8.79
C THR A 85 -0.86 -6.36 8.76
N MET A 86 -1.93 -6.80 8.10
CA MET A 86 -2.32 -8.21 8.05
C MET A 86 -2.67 -8.62 6.62
N MET A 87 -2.17 -9.78 6.17
CA MET A 87 -2.68 -10.44 4.97
C MET A 87 -3.81 -11.38 5.35
N MET A 88 -4.97 -11.20 4.72
CA MET A 88 -6.20 -11.93 5.01
C MET A 88 -6.69 -12.73 3.81
N PRO A 89 -7.24 -13.95 4.01
CA PRO A 89 -8.01 -14.62 2.99
C PRO A 89 -9.22 -13.77 2.60
N ARG A 90 -9.52 -13.74 1.30
CA ARG A 90 -10.66 -13.03 0.74
C ARG A 90 -11.82 -13.99 0.49
N ASN A 91 -13.03 -13.57 0.85
CA ASN A 91 -14.27 -14.25 0.51
C ASN A 91 -15.16 -13.29 -0.31
N GLY A 92 -15.13 -13.39 -1.64
CA GLY A 92 -15.89 -12.50 -2.51
C GLY A 92 -15.42 -11.04 -2.43
N LYS A 93 -16.16 -10.18 -1.72
CA LYS A 93 -15.83 -8.75 -1.52
C LYS A 93 -15.40 -8.43 -0.08
N THR A 94 -15.31 -9.42 0.79
CA THR A 94 -14.92 -9.24 2.19
C THR A 94 -13.62 -9.96 2.51
N LEU A 95 -12.98 -9.57 3.61
CA LEU A 95 -11.83 -10.25 4.18
C LEU A 95 -12.29 -11.10 5.37
N ALA A 96 -11.88 -12.36 5.37
CA ALA A 96 -12.10 -13.24 6.51
C ALA A 96 -11.02 -12.98 7.55
N PHE A 97 -11.42 -12.79 8.81
CA PHE A 97 -10.48 -12.54 9.91
C PHE A 97 -9.73 -13.82 10.29
N LYS A 98 -8.73 -14.16 9.48
CA LYS A 98 -7.81 -15.29 9.69
C LYS A 98 -6.44 -14.90 9.13
N PRO A 99 -5.68 -14.06 9.85
CA PRO A 99 -4.42 -13.52 9.35
C PRO A 99 -3.45 -14.63 8.95
N ALA A 100 -2.93 -14.57 7.72
CA ALA A 100 -1.89 -15.47 7.25
C ALA A 100 -0.49 -14.95 7.58
N LYS A 101 -0.34 -13.61 7.57
CA LYS A 101 0.85 -12.88 8.00
C LYS A 101 0.41 -11.60 8.68
N THR A 102 1.16 -11.22 9.71
CA THR A 102 0.94 -9.99 10.47
C THR A 102 2.29 -9.38 10.77
N ALA A 103 2.37 -8.05 10.68
CA ALA A 103 3.43 -7.27 11.28
C ALA A 103 2.82 -6.17 12.14
N THR A 104 3.58 -5.75 13.15
CA THR A 104 3.21 -4.65 14.03
C THR A 104 4.44 -3.81 14.31
N THR A 105 4.29 -2.50 14.21
CA THR A 105 5.34 -1.53 14.46
C THR A 105 4.84 -0.50 15.46
N TYR A 106 5.79 0.06 16.22
CA TYR A 106 5.51 1.01 17.28
C TYR A 106 6.34 2.27 17.05
N GLY A 107 5.76 3.41 17.40
CA GLY A 107 6.44 4.70 17.33
C GLY A 107 6.04 5.58 18.50
N MET A 108 6.99 6.36 18.98
CA MET A 108 6.74 7.43 19.92
C MET A 108 7.54 8.66 19.50
N GLN A 109 6.93 9.84 19.59
CA GLN A 109 7.61 11.11 19.40
C GLN A 109 7.09 12.13 20.42
N SER A 110 7.98 12.66 21.25
CA SER A 110 7.65 13.68 22.25
C SER A 110 7.44 15.05 21.61
N ALA A 111 6.70 15.93 22.29
CA ALA A 111 6.49 17.33 21.88
C ALA A 111 6.10 17.49 20.40
N SER A 112 5.14 16.67 19.95
CA SER A 112 4.73 16.57 18.55
C SER A 112 3.49 17.40 18.24
N SER A 113 3.44 17.95 17.03
CA SER A 113 2.19 18.44 16.44
C SER A 113 1.34 17.27 15.90
N LEU A 114 0.07 17.54 15.59
CA LEU A 114 -0.79 16.55 14.94
C LEU A 114 -0.22 16.09 13.60
N GLU A 115 0.36 16.99 12.81
CA GLU A 115 0.96 16.68 11.51
C GLU A 115 2.19 15.76 11.67
N GLN A 116 3.02 16.01 12.68
CA GLN A 116 4.13 15.12 13.01
C GLN A 116 3.63 13.75 13.47
N CYS A 117 2.53 13.71 14.22
CA CYS A 117 1.91 12.46 14.65
C CYS A 117 1.32 11.66 13.47
N GLN A 118 0.67 12.33 12.51
CA GLN A 118 0.22 11.73 11.25
C GLN A 118 1.39 11.22 10.40
N THR A 119 2.52 11.94 10.42
CA THR A 119 3.74 11.54 9.72
C THR A 119 4.35 10.30 10.35
N LEU A 120 4.38 10.23 11.69
CA LEU A 120 4.80 9.04 12.42
C LEU A 120 3.87 7.86 12.15
N ALA A 121 2.55 8.07 12.17
CA ALA A 121 1.53 7.08 11.80
C ALA A 121 1.77 6.49 10.41
N LYS A 122 1.94 7.34 9.40
CA LYS A 122 2.27 6.93 8.03
C LYS A 122 3.56 6.12 7.99
N THR A 123 4.61 6.60 8.65
CA THR A 123 5.93 5.95 8.68
C THR A 123 5.83 4.54 9.28
N LYS A 124 5.18 4.39 10.43
CA LYS A 124 5.02 3.10 11.10
C LYS A 124 4.13 2.15 10.32
N LEU A 125 3.08 2.65 9.67
CA LEU A 125 2.28 1.82 8.79
C LEU A 125 3.10 1.33 7.57
N SER A 126 3.90 2.20 6.94
CA SER A 126 4.80 1.80 5.85
C SER A 126 5.81 0.75 6.28
N GLU A 127 6.43 0.90 7.45
CA GLU A 127 7.34 -0.11 8.03
C GLU A 127 6.62 -1.47 8.21
N SER A 128 5.39 -1.46 8.73
CA SER A 128 4.59 -2.66 8.93
C SER A 128 4.18 -3.34 7.60
N ILE A 129 3.81 -2.55 6.58
CA ILE A 129 3.54 -3.04 5.23
C ILE A 129 4.78 -3.71 4.64
N SER A 130 5.94 -3.04 4.71
CA SER A 130 7.22 -3.58 4.25
C SER A 130 7.59 -4.87 4.97
N ALA A 131 7.37 -4.97 6.29
CA ALA A 131 7.61 -6.18 7.05
C ALA A 131 6.71 -7.36 6.61
N VAL A 132 5.42 -7.13 6.37
CA VAL A 132 4.52 -8.16 5.82
C VAL A 132 4.97 -8.56 4.42
N ARG A 133 5.34 -7.61 3.57
CA ARG A 133 5.82 -7.89 2.21
C ARG A 133 7.08 -8.76 2.24
N SER A 134 8.08 -8.39 3.03
CA SER A 134 9.30 -9.17 3.23
C SER A 134 9.00 -10.59 3.72
N ALA A 135 8.08 -10.74 4.67
CA ALA A 135 7.67 -12.06 5.16
C ALA A 135 6.97 -12.93 4.09
N LEU A 136 6.29 -12.32 3.11
CA LEU A 136 5.59 -13.01 2.03
C LEU A 136 6.52 -13.36 0.87
N LEU A 137 7.49 -12.50 0.57
CA LEU A 137 8.39 -12.64 -0.58
C LEU A 137 9.75 -13.21 -0.23
N LYS A 138 10.07 -13.30 1.07
CA LYS A 138 11.37 -13.71 1.62
C LYS A 138 12.52 -12.84 1.09
N ASP A 139 12.29 -11.53 1.03
CA ASP A 139 13.26 -10.51 0.64
C ASP A 139 13.58 -9.52 1.76
#